data_AF-A0A843IS92-F1
#
_entry.id   AF-A0A843IS92-F1
#
_cell.length_a   1.000
_cell.length_b   1.000
_cell.length_c   1.000
_cell.angle_alpha   90.00
_cell.angle_beta   90.00
_cell.angle_gamma   90.00
#
_symmetry.space_group_name_H-M   'P 1'
#
loop_
_entity.id
_entity.type
_entity.pdbx_description
1 polymer ?
#
loop_
_entity_poly.entity_id
_entity_poly.type
_entity_poly.pdbx_seq_one_letter_code
_entity_poly.pdbx_strand_id
1 'polypeptide(L)'
;NKDIGKELRFGMRMYNLRKKISDEQIDRLCRDLGSDEIRRDIVEYGDMDKPYRIIRKLLLNPVILKDLGSIAGSEIKSLLMPHGLR
;
A
#
# COMPACT_ATOMS: atom_id res chain seq x y z
N ASN A 1 -17.37 -19.58 9.75
CA ASN A 1 -15.97 -19.62 10.26
C ASN A 1 -14.89 -19.80 9.16
N LYS A 2 -15.18 -19.52 7.88
CA LYS A 2 -14.16 -19.53 6.79
C LYS A 2 -13.50 -18.15 6.57
N ASP A 3 -14.13 -17.09 7.08
CA ASP A 3 -13.71 -15.70 6.87
C ASP A 3 -12.53 -15.29 7.75
N ILE A 4 -12.50 -15.75 9.00
CA ILE A 4 -11.38 -15.52 9.93
C ILE A 4 -10.06 -16.02 9.33
N GLY A 5 -10.05 -17.21 8.73
CA GLY A 5 -8.84 -17.73 8.09
C GLY A 5 -8.37 -16.89 6.88
N LYS A 6 -9.30 -16.27 6.15
CA LYS A 6 -8.97 -15.38 5.01
C LYS A 6 -8.43 -14.05 5.50
N GLU A 7 -9.05 -13.47 6.52
CA GLU A 7 -8.59 -12.23 7.17
C GLU A 7 -7.22 -12.41 7.82
N LEU A 8 -6.99 -13.54 8.49
CA LEU A 8 -5.69 -13.83 9.11
C LEU A 8 -4.58 -13.94 8.06
N ARG A 9 -4.82 -14.64 6.95
CA ARG A 9 -3.86 -14.72 5.83
C ARG A 9 -3.58 -13.35 5.23
N PHE A 10 -4.61 -12.51 5.09
CA PHE A 10 -4.44 -11.14 4.63
C PHE A 10 -3.60 -10.32 5.60
N GLY A 11 -3.92 -10.36 6.90
CA GLY A 11 -3.15 -9.66 7.93
C GLY A 11 -1.68 -10.09 7.97
N MET A 12 -1.41 -11.39 7.87
CA MET A 12 -0.05 -11.93 7.84
C MET A 12 0.73 -11.49 6.59
N ARG A 13 0.05 -11.39 5.45
CA ARG A 13 0.62 -10.84 4.21
C ARG A 13 0.95 -9.36 4.36
N MET A 14 0.04 -8.55 4.90
CA MET A 14 0.27 -7.12 5.14
C MET A 14 1.41 -6.89 6.13
N TYR A 15 1.49 -7.69 7.18
CA TYR A 15 2.57 -7.64 8.16
C TYR A 15 3.94 -7.95 7.53
N ASN A 16 4.02 -8.98 6.67
CA ASN A 16 5.26 -9.30 5.96
C ASN A 16 5.64 -8.26 4.91
N LEU A 17 4.66 -7.62 4.25
CA LEU A 17 4.90 -6.49 3.35
C LEU A 17 5.48 -5.31 4.13
N ARG A 18 4.89 -4.95 5.28
CA ARG A 18 5.37 -3.86 6.14
C ARG A 18 6.85 -4.02 6.50
N LYS A 19 7.31 -5.23 6.80
CA LYS A 19 8.72 -5.49 7.14
C LYS A 19 9.71 -5.20 6.01
N LYS A 20 9.24 -5.13 4.77
CA LYS A 20 10.06 -4.91 3.58
C LYS A 20 10.06 -3.44 3.13
N ILE A 21 9.29 -2.58 3.81
CA ILE A 21 9.24 -1.15 3.55
C ILE A 21 10.36 -0.50 4.36
N SER A 22 11.26 0.22 3.70
CA SER A 22 12.30 0.99 4.40
C SER A 22 11.72 2.23 5.06
N ASP A 23 12.39 2.75 6.08
CA ASP A 23 11.97 3.97 6.77
C ASP A 23 11.89 5.15 5.78
N GLU A 24 12.81 5.25 4.82
CA GLU A 24 12.78 6.30 3.79
C GLU A 24 11.61 6.14 2.81
N GLN A 25 11.12 4.92 2.60
CA GLN A 25 9.91 4.68 1.79
C GLN A 25 8.65 5.06 2.58
N ILE A 26 8.60 4.77 3.88
CA ILE A 26 7.51 5.21 4.76
C ILE A 26 7.48 6.73 4.84
N ASP A 27 8.62 7.39 5.02
CA ASP A 27 8.72 8.84 5.13
C ASP A 27 8.26 9.56 3.85
N ARG A 28 8.64 9.04 2.67
CA ARG A 28 8.16 9.56 1.38
C ARG A 28 6.65 9.40 1.24
N LEU A 29 6.14 8.20 1.52
CA LEU A 29 4.71 7.93 1.46
C LEU A 29 3.93 8.85 2.41
N CYS A 30 4.41 9.05 3.64
CA CYS A 30 3.80 9.96 4.61
C CYS A 30 3.82 11.42 4.13
N ARG A 31 4.92 11.86 3.51
CA ARG A 31 5.03 13.22 2.97
C ARG A 31 4.07 13.44 1.81
N ASP A 32 3.95 12.46 0.92
CA ASP A 32 3.08 12.54 -0.25
C ASP A 32 1.60 12.47 0.17
N LEU A 33 1.25 11.60 1.13
CA LEU A 33 -0.06 11.58 1.77
C LEU A 33 -0.40 12.88 2.52
N GLY A 34 0.63 13.61 2.97
CA GLY A 34 0.49 14.91 3.62
C GLY A 34 0.35 16.09 2.68
N SER A 35 0.40 15.89 1.36
CA SER A 35 0.20 16.95 0.36
C SER A 35 -1.19 17.58 0.50
N ASP A 36 -1.32 18.88 0.23
CA ASP A 36 -2.58 19.61 0.42
C ASP A 36 -3.74 19.02 -0.39
N GLU A 37 -3.45 18.46 -1.56
CA GLU A 37 -4.41 17.76 -2.42
C GLU A 37 -4.95 16.50 -1.74
N ILE A 38 -4.06 15.62 -1.28
CA ILE A 38 -4.45 14.37 -0.62
C ILE A 38 -5.09 14.65 0.74
N ARG A 39 -4.59 15.63 1.48
CA ARG A 39 -5.15 16.05 2.76
C ARG A 39 -6.59 16.53 2.59
N ARG A 40 -6.88 17.28 1.53
CA ARG A 40 -8.24 17.70 1.19
C ARG A 40 -9.13 16.51 0.84
N ASP A 41 -8.63 15.57 0.04
CA ASP A 41 -9.36 14.33 -0.27
C ASP A 41 -9.63 13.50 0.99
N ILE A 42 -8.69 13.41 1.93
CA ILE A 42 -8.88 12.74 3.21
C ILE A 42 -9.93 13.46 4.06
N VAL A 43 -9.96 14.79 4.10
CA VAL A 43 -10.98 15.53 4.85
C VAL A 43 -12.36 15.39 4.19
N GLU A 44 -12.43 15.36 2.86
CA GLU A 44 -13.68 15.33 2.10
C GLU A 44 -14.27 13.91 1.99
N TYR A 45 -13.42 12.88 1.89
CA TYR A 45 -13.82 11.48 1.66
C TYR A 45 -13.37 10.51 2.75
N GLY A 46 -12.67 10.98 3.78
CA GLY A 46 -12.21 10.20 4.94
C GLY A 46 -13.32 9.88 5.93
N ASP A 47 -14.46 9.46 5.41
CA ASP A 47 -15.46 8.74 6.18
C ASP A 47 -14.82 7.43 6.69
N MET A 48 -14.45 7.43 7.97
CA MET A 48 -13.76 6.30 8.60
C MET A 48 -14.64 5.05 8.71
N ASP A 49 -15.96 5.19 8.54
CA ASP A 49 -16.86 4.03 8.44
C ASP A 49 -16.69 3.30 7.09
N LYS A 50 -16.16 4.01 6.08
CA LYS A 50 -16.00 3.51 4.69
C LYS A 50 -14.62 3.85 4.13
N PRO A 51 -13.55 3.33 4.74
CA PRO A 51 -12.17 3.65 4.36
C PRO A 51 -11.85 3.23 2.92
N TYR A 52 -12.61 2.31 2.34
CA TYR A 52 -12.46 1.92 0.93
C TYR A 52 -12.65 3.07 -0.06
N ARG A 53 -13.41 4.12 0.30
CA ARG A 53 -13.65 5.28 -0.57
C ARG A 53 -12.39 6.11 -0.76
N ILE A 54 -11.72 6.46 0.34
CA ILE A 54 -10.46 7.18 0.29
C ILE A 54 -9.34 6.32 -0.30
N ILE A 55 -9.29 5.02 0.04
CA ILE A 55 -8.30 4.08 -0.53
C ILE A 55 -8.38 4.04 -2.06
N ARG A 56 -9.58 3.99 -2.65
CA ARG A 56 -9.72 3.98 -4.12
C ARG A 56 -9.21 5.28 -4.76
N LYS A 57 -9.46 6.44 -4.15
CA LYS A 57 -8.92 7.72 -4.63
C LYS A 57 -7.41 7.78 -4.51
N LEU A 58 -6.85 7.35 -3.38
CA LEU A 58 -5.41 7.30 -3.15
C LEU A 58 -4.70 6.39 -4.16
N LEU A 59 -5.29 5.24 -4.49
CA LEU A 59 -4.73 4.32 -5.50
C LEU A 59 -4.78 4.86 -6.94
N LEU A 60 -5.63 5.86 -7.21
CA LEU A 60 -5.67 6.56 -8.50
C LEU A 60 -4.66 7.71 -8.57
N ASN A 61 -4.11 8.14 -7.44
CA ASN A 61 -3.08 9.17 -7.42
C ASN A 61 -1.75 8.57 -7.93
N PRO A 62 -1.17 9.09 -9.03
CA PRO A 62 0.03 8.52 -9.63
C PRO A 62 1.26 8.58 -8.72
N VAL A 63 1.32 9.54 -7.79
CA VAL A 63 2.40 9.66 -6.80
C VAL A 63 2.31 8.51 -5.80
N ILE A 64 1.14 8.28 -5.23
CA ILE A 64 0.88 7.17 -4.31
C ILE A 64 1.05 5.82 -5.00
N LEU A 65 0.61 5.69 -6.25
CA LEU A 65 0.79 4.47 -7.03
C LEU A 65 2.26 4.18 -7.32
N LYS A 66 3.07 5.21 -7.59
CA LYS A 66 4.52 5.10 -7.79
C LYS A 66 5.22 4.65 -6.50
N ASP A 67 4.85 5.22 -5.36
CA ASP A 67 5.41 4.84 -4.06
C ASP A 67 5.05 3.41 -3.67
N LEU A 68 3.78 3.03 -3.84
CA LEU A 68 3.34 1.64 -3.66
C LEU A 68 4.03 0.68 -4.63
N GLY A 69 4.27 1.11 -5.87
CA GLY A 69 5.03 0.36 -6.87
C GLY A 69 6.52 0.21 -6.53
N SER A 70 7.13 1.20 -5.87
CA SER A 70 8.50 1.11 -5.36
C SER A 70 8.59 0.12 -4.19
N ILE A 71 7.55 0.05 -3.37
CA ILE A 71 7.45 -0.88 -2.23
C ILE A 71 7.17 -2.31 -2.70
N ALA A 72 6.19 -2.49 -3.60
CA ALA A 72 5.76 -3.78 -4.10
C ALA A 72 6.63 -4.33 -5.24
N GLY A 73 7.38 -3.46 -5.93
CA GLY A 73 8.26 -3.82 -7.04
C GLY A 73 9.36 -4.80 -6.65
N SER A 74 9.81 -4.80 -5.39
CA SER A 74 10.73 -5.81 -4.87
C SER A 74 10.10 -7.22 -4.84
N GLU A 75 8.84 -7.33 -4.41
CA GLU A 75 8.08 -8.58 -4.38
C GLU A 75 7.65 -9.03 -5.79
N ILE A 76 7.13 -8.13 -6.62
CA ILE A 76 6.72 -8.42 -8.00
C ILE A 76 7.94 -8.83 -8.84
N LYS A 77 9.11 -8.22 -8.63
CA LYS A 77 10.36 -8.64 -9.29
C LYS A 77 10.79 -10.04 -8.85
N SER A 78 10.66 -10.39 -7.57
CA SER A 78 10.92 -11.77 -7.10
C SER A 78 9.91 -12.80 -7.60
N LEU A 79 8.68 -12.38 -7.90
CA LEU A 79 7.62 -13.24 -8.42
C LEU A 79 7.70 -13.40 -9.96
N LEU A 80 8.13 -12.36 -10.68
CA LEU A 80 8.33 -12.35 -12.14
C LEU A 80 9.71 -12.87 -12.57
N MET A 81 10.72 -12.84 -11.70
CA MET A 81 12.02 -13.48 -11.93
C MET A 81 12.22 -14.63 -10.93
N PRO A 82 11.57 -15.79 -11.14
CA PRO A 82 11.94 -17.01 -10.44
C PRO A 82 13.42 -17.28 -10.72
N HIS A 83 14.20 -17.54 -9.67
CA HIS A 83 15.60 -17.95 -9.77
C HIS A 83 15.73 -19.15 -10.71
N GLY A 84 16.28 -18.89 -11.90
CA GLY A 84 16.49 -19.91 -12.91
C GLY A 84 17.27 -19.33 -14.08
N LEU A 85 18.53 -18.94 -13.84
CA LEU A 85 19.61 -18.89 -14.82
C LEU A 85 20.93 -18.64 -14.07
N ARG A 86 21.40 -19.68 -13.39
CA ARG A 86 22.81 -20.02 -13.22
C ARG A 86 22.94 -21.44 -12.73
#